data_AF-A0A2F0P801-F1
#
_entry.id   AF-A0A2F0P801-F1
#
_cell.length_a   1.000
_cell.length_b   1.000
_cell.length_c   1.000
_cell.angle_alpha   90.00
_cell.angle_beta   90.00
_cell.angle_gamma   90.00
#
_symmetry.space_group_name_H-M   'P 1'
#
loop_
_entity.id
_entity.type
_entity.pdbx_description
1 polymer ?
#
loop_
_entity_poly.entity_id
_entity_poly.type
_entity_poly.pdbx_seq_one_letter_code
_entity_poly.pdbx_strand_id
1 'polypeptide(L)' 'MSASERQLAAIARKRETHKEVKVFVKNPLKDVMIAVCEEEGLTQAQFIERLLERELTERGLLDVKTSHS' A
#
# COMPACT_ATOMS: atom_id res chain seq x y z
N MET A 1 16.67 -22.97 -3.99
CA MET A 1 16.21 -22.06 -2.93
C MET A 1 14.96 -22.60 -2.29
N SER A 2 14.92 -22.65 -0.96
CA SER A 2 13.73 -23.00 -0.19
C SER A 2 12.59 -21.97 -0.40
N ALA A 3 11.35 -22.33 -0.06
CA ALA A 3 10.23 -21.38 -0.11
C ALA A 3 10.49 -20.15 0.79
N SER A 4 11.11 -20.37 1.95
CA SER A 4 11.48 -19.33 2.91
C SER A 4 12.53 -18.37 2.36
N GLU A 5 13.57 -18.87 1.68
CA GLU A 5 14.60 -18.02 1.03
C GLU A 5 13.99 -17.14 -0.07
N ARG A 6 13.06 -17.70 -0.86
CA ARG A 6 12.34 -16.94 -1.89
C ARG A 6 11.47 -15.83 -1.30
N GLN A 7 10.78 -16.11 -0.20
CA GLN A 7 9.97 -15.12 0.51
C GLN A 7 10.83 -13.99 1.09
N LEU A 8 11.95 -14.34 1.74
CA LEU A 8 12.88 -13.35 2.29
C LEU A 8 13.47 -12.46 1.21
N ALA A 9 13.87 -13.04 0.07
CA ALA A 9 14.37 -12.27 -1.07
C ALA A 9 13.31 -11.33 -1.66
N ALA A 10 12.04 -11.76 -1.73
CA ALA A 10 10.94 -10.91 -2.18
C ALA A 10 10.67 -9.73 -1.22
N ILE A 11 10.72 -9.98 0.09
CA ILE A 11 10.57 -8.93 1.12
C ILE A 11 11.75 -7.96 1.04
N ALA A 12 12.98 -8.45 0.89
CA ALA A 12 14.18 -7.63 0.76
C ALA A 12 14.07 -6.65 -0.42
N ARG A 13 13.71 -7.15 -1.62
CA ARG A 13 13.48 -6.30 -2.79
C ARG A 13 12.36 -5.27 -2.58
N LYS A 14 11.28 -5.65 -1.89
CA LYS A 14 10.18 -4.71 -1.60
C LYS A 14 10.62 -3.58 -0.66
N ARG A 15 11.52 -3.86 0.29
CA ARG A 15 12.06 -2.86 1.23
C ARG A 15 12.99 -1.83 0.58
N GLU A 16 13.55 -2.12 -0.59
CA GLU A 16 14.37 -1.15 -1.34
C GLU A 16 13.51 0.01 -1.87
N THR A 17 12.25 -0.26 -2.21
CA THR A 17 11.33 0.71 -2.83
C THR A 17 10.21 1.18 -1.90
N HIS A 18 9.87 0.41 -0.86
CA HIS A 18 8.74 0.69 0.03
C HIS A 18 9.17 0.64 1.50
N LYS A 19 8.65 1.58 2.31
CA LYS A 19 8.76 1.54 3.77
C LYS A 19 7.52 0.91 4.39
N GLU A 20 7.72 0.10 5.43
CA GLU A 20 6.62 -0.57 6.13
C GLU A 20 5.85 0.42 7.04
N VAL A 21 4.51 0.36 6.99
CA VAL A 21 3.62 1.11 7.88
C VAL A 21 2.93 0.14 8.83
N LYS A 22 3.29 0.17 10.13
CA LYS A 22 2.70 -0.68 11.18
C LYS A 22 1.61 0.06 11.92
N VAL A 23 0.35 -0.25 11.63
CA VAL A 23 -0.82 0.40 12.25
C VAL A 23 -1.90 -0.61 12.61
N PHE A 24 -2.69 -0.27 13.63
CA PHE A 24 -3.95 -0.93 13.93
C PHE A 24 -5.09 0.04 13.63
N VAL A 25 -6.12 -0.44 12.95
CA VAL A 25 -7.35 0.31 12.63
C VAL A 25 -8.54 -0.41 13.24
N LYS A 26 -9.68 0.29 13.36
CA LYS A 26 -10.92 -0.32 13.89
C LYS A 26 -11.39 -1.45 12.99
N ASN A 27 -11.83 -2.56 13.58
CA ASN A 27 -12.29 -3.75 12.83
C ASN A 27 -13.31 -3.40 11.72
N PRO A 28 -14.40 -2.64 11.99
CA PRO A 28 -15.38 -2.34 10.95
C PRO A 28 -14.79 -1.57 9.76
N LEU A 29 -13.79 -0.72 10.01
CA LEU A 29 -13.12 0.03 8.94
C LEU A 29 -12.26 -0.91 8.08
N LYS A 30 -11.58 -1.87 8.72
CA LYS A 30 -10.80 -2.88 8.02
C LYS A 30 -11.68 -3.79 7.17
N ASP A 31 -12.83 -4.20 7.69
CA ASP A 31 -13.75 -5.09 6.97
C ASP A 31 -14.28 -4.42 5.70
N VAL A 32 -14.69 -3.15 5.80
CA VAL A 32 -15.11 -2.35 4.64
C VAL A 32 -13.96 -2.15 3.64
N MET A 33 -12.75 -1.84 4.13
CA MET A 33 -11.57 -1.71 3.26
C MET A 33 -11.29 -2.99 2.48
N ILE A 34 -11.41 -4.16 3.12
CA ILE A 34 -11.20 -5.46 2.46
C ILE A 34 -12.24 -5.68 1.36
N ALA A 35 -13.52 -5.39 1.62
CA ALA A 35 -14.57 -5.51 0.61
C ALA A 35 -14.30 -4.64 -0.62
N VAL A 36 -13.87 -3.38 -0.41
CA VAL A 36 -13.52 -2.46 -1.52
C VAL A 36 -12.30 -2.97 -2.29
N CYS A 37 -11.27 -3.49 -1.59
CA CYS A 37 -10.11 -4.10 -2.23
C CYS A 37 -10.50 -5.28 -3.13
N GLU A 38 -11.42 -6.14 -2.68
CA GLU A 38 -11.91 -7.28 -3.44
C GLU A 38 -12.72 -6.84 -4.67
N GLU A 39 -13.59 -5.85 -4.51
CA GLU A 39 -14.41 -5.30 -5.60
C GLU A 39 -13.56 -4.63 -6.69
N GLU A 40 -12.56 -3.84 -6.31
CA GLU A 40 -11.71 -3.10 -7.24
C GLU A 40 -10.51 -3.92 -7.76
N GLY A 41 -10.29 -5.14 -7.27
CA GLY A 41 -9.14 -5.97 -7.64
C GLY A 41 -7.80 -5.40 -7.13
N LEU A 42 -7.80 -4.75 -5.97
CA LEU A 42 -6.65 -4.08 -5.38
C LEU A 42 -6.14 -4.82 -4.15
N THR A 43 -4.84 -4.69 -3.89
CA THR A 43 -4.28 -5.08 -2.59
C THR A 43 -4.56 -4.02 -1.53
N GLN A 44 -4.61 -4.43 -0.26
CA GLN A 44 -4.73 -3.50 0.88
C GLN A 44 -3.62 -2.44 0.88
N ALA A 45 -2.40 -2.81 0.46
CA ALA A 45 -1.28 -1.88 0.35
C ALA A 45 -1.55 -0.78 -0.69
N GLN A 46 -2.03 -1.15 -1.88
CA GLN A 46 -2.39 -0.19 -2.94
C GLN A 46 -3.53 0.73 -2.49
N PHE A 47 -4.52 0.20 -1.76
CA PHE A 47 -5.59 1.03 -1.19
C PHE A 47 -5.04 2.08 -0.21
N ILE A 48 -4.13 1.67 0.69
CA ILE A 48 -3.48 2.58 1.63
C ILE A 48 -2.61 3.60 0.91
N GLU A 49 -1.85 3.20 -0.11
CA GLU A 49 -1.04 4.13 -0.93
C GLU A 49 -1.92 5.19 -1.59
N ARG A 50 -3.03 4.80 -2.24
CA ARG A 50 -3.99 5.75 -2.83
C ARG A 50 -4.59 6.69 -1.79
N LEU A 51 -4.92 6.17 -0.60
CA LEU A 51 -5.46 6.99 0.49
C LEU A 51 -4.43 8.03 0.97
N LEU A 52 -3.16 7.63 1.10
CA LEU A 52 -2.07 8.51 1.49
C LEU A 52 -1.76 9.55 0.41
N GLU A 53 -1.69 9.15 -0.86
CA GLU A 53 -1.49 10.07 -1.99
C GLU A 53 -2.58 11.15 -2.00
N ARG A 54 -3.85 10.74 -1.92
CA ARG A 54 -4.97 11.69 -1.89
C ARG A 54 -4.85 12.67 -0.73
N GLU A 55 -4.67 12.18 0.50
CA GLU A 55 -4.58 13.02 1.70
C GLU A 55 -3.38 13.99 1.64
N LEU A 56 -2.22 13.51 1.19
CA LEU A 56 -1.01 14.34 1.12
C LEU A 56 -1.10 15.36 -0.02
N THR A 57 -1.74 15.04 -1.14
CA THR A 57 -2.02 16.00 -2.20
C THR A 57 -3.02 17.06 -1.75
N GLU A 58 -4.10 16.69 -1.06
CA GLU A 58 -5.06 17.64 -0.50
C GLU A 58 -4.42 18.61 0.51
N ARG A 59 -3.38 18.15 1.23
CA ARG A 59 -2.57 18.97 2.13
C ARG A 59 -1.46 19.78 1.43
N GLY A 60 -1.27 19.62 0.12
CA GLY A 60 -0.20 20.26 -0.64
C GLY A 60 1.21 19.72 -0.32
N LEU A 61 1.31 18.51 0.22
CA LEU A 61 2.57 17.85 0.61
C LEU A 61 3.12 16.91 -0.48
N LEU A 62 2.30 16.54 -1.47
CA LEU A 62 2.70 15.80 -2.66
C LEU A 62 2.21 16.50 -3.92
N ASP A 63 3.13 16.84 -4.83
CA ASP A 63 2.83 17.38 -6.16
C ASP A 63 2.69 16.20 -7.13
N VAL A 64 1.44 15.83 -7.46
CA VAL A 64 1.14 14.79 -8.47
C VAL A 64 1.32 15.40 -9.86
N LYS A 65 2.54 15.79 -10.20
CA LYS A 65 2.93 15.92 -11.61
C LYS A 65 3.21 14.51 -12.10
N THR A 66 2.16 13.90 -12.63
CA THR A 66 2.16 12.75 -13.54
C THR A 66 3.55 12.45 -14.11
N SER A 67 4.23 11.45 -13.53
CA SER A 67 5.30 10.73 -14.21
C SER A 67 4.65 9.91 -15.33
N HIS A 68 4.33 10.55 -16.45
CA HIS A 68 4.25 9.84 -17.71
C HIS A 68 5.69 9.54 -18.14
N SER A 69 6.11 8.30 -17.95
CA SER A 69 7.25 7.66 -18.60
C SER A 69 6.96 6.17 -18.69
#